data_AF-A0A2Z3UXQ8-F1
#
_entry.id   AF-A0A2Z3UXQ8-F1
#
_cell.length_a   1.000
_cell.length_b   1.000
_cell.length_c   1.000
_cell.angle_alpha   90.00
_cell.angle_beta   90.00
_cell.angle_gamma   90.00
#
_symmetry.space_group_name_H-M   'P 1'
#
loop_
_entity.id
_entity.type
_entity.pdbx_description
1 polymer ?
#
loop_
_entity_poly.entity_id
_entity_poly.type
_entity_poly.pdbx_seq_one_letter_code
_entity_poly.pdbx_strand_id
1 'polypeptide(L)'
;MVSLRPLAGAILASVLLTGIASSPAGATTQESSAVSWTEAAARPANGKILYDRISGGQGALKVKNGTTRDAVVTLVRGKSKAISVFVRARSTATVNDVRDGTYRIFYTSGYRFSTSKGKFGRSAVYRRFDRLLSFTTTTTQSTIWTLTLNVVRGGNASTSGVNPKDFPA
;
A
#
# COMPACT_ATOMS: atom_id res chain seq x y z
N MET A 1 37.19 -23.65 -25.52
CA MET A 1 36.71 -23.46 -26.91
C MET A 1 36.65 -21.97 -27.15
N VAL A 2 37.67 -21.44 -27.83
CA VAL A 2 37.89 -20.01 -28.12
C VAL A 2 37.62 -19.80 -29.60
N SER A 3 36.75 -18.86 -29.95
CA SER A 3 36.55 -18.35 -31.32
C SER A 3 35.53 -17.22 -31.29
N LEU A 4 35.64 -16.07 -31.94
CA LEU A 4 36.67 -15.35 -32.70
C LEU A 4 36.01 -13.97 -32.93
N ARG A 5 36.76 -12.86 -32.85
CA ARG A 5 36.31 -11.60 -33.46
C ARG A 5 36.56 -11.67 -34.97
N PRO A 6 35.74 -11.01 -35.80
CA PRO A 6 36.35 -10.18 -36.83
C PRO A 6 35.72 -8.79 -36.99
N LEU A 7 36.56 -7.95 -37.58
CA LEU A 7 36.44 -6.55 -37.98
C LEU A 7 35.97 -6.46 -39.46
N ALA A 8 35.55 -5.25 -39.87
CA ALA A 8 35.68 -4.66 -41.22
C ALA A 8 34.56 -4.80 -42.28
N GLY A 9 34.36 -3.69 -43.02
CA GLY A 9 33.67 -3.57 -44.31
C GLY A 9 32.58 -2.48 -44.30
N ALA A 10 32.90 -1.19 -44.54
CA ALA A 10 32.78 -0.46 -45.83
C ALA A 10 31.31 -0.27 -46.27
N ILE A 11 30.81 0.88 -46.74
CA ILE A 11 31.32 1.75 -47.81
C ILE A 11 30.66 3.15 -47.72
N LEU A 12 31.42 4.17 -48.11
CA LEU A 12 31.03 5.57 -48.28
C LEU A 12 30.16 5.78 -49.53
N ALA A 13 29.20 6.69 -49.46
CA ALA A 13 28.79 7.52 -50.59
C ALA A 13 28.25 8.86 -50.08
N SER A 14 29.14 9.85 -50.02
CA SER A 14 28.77 11.25 -49.86
C SER A 14 28.24 11.78 -51.18
N VAL A 15 26.99 12.26 -51.20
CA VAL A 15 26.47 13.11 -52.28
C VAL A 15 26.24 14.50 -51.68
N LEU A 16 27.05 15.45 -52.12
CA LEU A 16 26.80 16.88 -51.96
C LEU A 16 25.98 17.35 -53.16
N LEU A 17 24.79 17.89 -52.89
CA LEU A 17 24.15 18.82 -53.81
C LEU A 17 23.56 19.98 -52.98
N THR A 18 24.22 21.13 -53.07
CA THR A 18 23.71 22.43 -52.66
C THR A 18 22.57 22.85 -53.59
N GLY A 19 21.41 23.16 -53.04
CA GLY A 19 20.23 23.64 -53.77
C GLY A 19 19.27 24.41 -52.87
N ILE A 20 18.78 25.54 -53.38
CA ILE A 20 18.12 26.70 -52.76
C ILE A 20 16.71 26.48 -52.17
N ALA A 21 16.34 27.44 -51.31
CA ALA A 21 15.12 27.56 -50.53
C ALA A 21 13.80 27.59 -51.33
N SER A 22 12.74 26.99 -50.78
CA SER A 22 11.41 27.61 -50.63
C SER A 22 10.55 26.80 -49.63
N SER A 23 10.14 27.44 -48.53
CA SER A 23 9.04 26.97 -47.66
C SER A 23 7.75 26.86 -48.48
N PRO A 24 6.87 25.87 -48.21
CA PRO A 24 5.96 25.98 -47.07
C PRO A 24 5.61 24.62 -46.46
N ALA A 25 5.93 24.42 -45.18
CA ALA A 25 5.34 23.31 -44.44
C ALA A 25 4.96 23.83 -43.06
N GLY A 26 3.65 23.97 -42.87
CA GLY A 26 3.05 24.52 -41.68
C GLY A 26 3.67 23.93 -40.42
N ALA A 27 3.97 24.83 -39.48
CA ALA A 27 4.16 24.48 -38.09
C ALA A 27 2.88 23.80 -37.60
N THR A 28 2.83 22.48 -37.69
CA THR A 28 2.09 21.72 -36.71
C THR A 28 2.97 21.72 -35.47
N THR A 29 2.77 22.74 -34.65
CA THR A 29 2.98 22.62 -33.22
C THR A 29 2.12 21.45 -32.79
N GLN A 30 2.72 20.25 -32.70
CA GLN A 30 2.17 19.19 -31.89
C GLN A 30 2.27 19.69 -30.45
N GLU A 31 1.27 20.48 -30.07
CA GLU A 31 0.85 20.72 -28.71
C GLU A 31 0.36 19.36 -28.21
N SER A 32 1.33 18.49 -27.94
CA SER A 32 1.10 17.26 -27.21
C SER A 32 0.79 17.71 -25.80
N SER A 33 -0.48 18.04 -25.59
CA SER A 33 -1.07 18.15 -24.27
C SER A 33 -0.85 16.81 -23.60
N ALA A 34 0.29 16.68 -22.93
CA ALA A 34 0.54 15.63 -21.98
C ALA A 34 -0.49 15.85 -20.88
N VAL A 35 -1.68 15.28 -21.08
CA VAL A 35 -2.62 14.99 -20.02
C VAL A 35 -1.85 14.16 -19.02
N SER A 36 -1.33 14.86 -18.02
CA SER A 36 -0.71 14.27 -16.85
C SER A 36 -1.82 13.45 -16.20
N TRP A 37 -1.90 12.16 -16.58
CA TRP A 37 -2.76 11.22 -15.93
C TRP A 37 -2.39 11.31 -14.46
N THR A 38 -3.32 11.90 -13.70
CA THR A 38 -3.18 12.20 -12.29
C THR A 38 -2.43 11.04 -11.65
N GLU A 39 -1.27 11.39 -11.10
CA GLU A 39 -0.34 10.50 -10.44
C GLU A 39 -1.13 9.41 -9.73
N ALA A 40 -1.04 8.18 -10.22
CA ALA A 40 -1.68 7.05 -9.57
C ALA A 40 -1.10 7.01 -8.16
N ALA A 41 -1.82 7.58 -7.20
CA ALA A 41 -1.31 7.89 -5.87
C ALA A 41 -0.47 6.72 -5.39
N ALA A 42 0.84 6.96 -5.27
CA ALA A 42 1.81 5.89 -5.15
C ALA A 42 1.37 4.93 -4.03
N ARG A 43 1.23 3.64 -4.38
CA ARG A 43 0.76 2.62 -3.42
C ARG A 43 1.64 2.68 -2.17
N PRO A 44 1.08 2.87 -0.96
CA PRO A 44 1.90 3.09 0.24
C PRO A 44 2.86 1.93 0.49
N ALA A 45 3.98 2.22 1.15
CA ALA A 45 4.89 1.19 1.64
C ALA A 45 4.17 0.23 2.60
N ASN A 46 4.58 -1.04 2.62
CA ASN A 46 4.04 -2.00 3.57
C ASN A 46 4.41 -1.60 5.00
N GLY A 47 3.44 -1.64 5.92
CA GLY A 47 3.63 -1.19 7.29
C GLY A 47 3.58 0.32 7.47
N LYS A 48 3.22 1.09 6.43
CA LYS A 48 3.06 2.55 6.57
C LYS A 48 1.98 2.84 7.61
N ILE A 49 2.37 3.51 8.69
CA ILE A 49 1.45 4.05 9.67
C ILE A 49 0.71 5.23 9.04
N LEU A 50 -0.61 5.12 8.97
CA LEU A 50 -1.52 6.13 8.42
C LEU A 50 -2.06 7.06 9.50
N TYR A 51 -2.15 6.54 10.72
CA TYR A 51 -2.61 7.28 11.88
C TYR A 51 -1.95 6.71 13.12
N ASP A 52 -1.50 7.58 14.00
CA ASP A 52 -0.95 7.24 15.29
C ASP A 52 -1.35 8.30 16.31
N ARG A 53 -1.86 7.87 17.46
CA ARG A 53 -2.25 8.75 18.58
C ARG A 53 -1.72 8.26 19.92
N ILE A 54 -1.04 7.12 19.92
CA ILE A 54 -0.54 6.49 21.13
C ILE A 54 0.93 6.23 20.94
N SER A 55 1.72 6.61 21.93
CA SER A 55 3.16 6.36 21.97
C SER A 55 3.58 5.88 23.36
N GLY A 56 4.80 5.37 23.46
CA GLY A 56 5.38 4.81 24.68
C GLY A 56 4.87 3.41 25.02
N GLY A 57 4.34 2.67 24.05
CA GLY A 57 3.94 1.27 24.24
C GLY A 57 5.11 0.31 24.09
N GLN A 58 5.04 -0.85 24.74
CA GLN A 58 6.01 -1.93 24.52
C GLN A 58 5.37 -3.13 23.78
N GLY A 59 4.07 -3.08 23.54
CA GLY A 59 3.36 -4.09 22.77
C GLY A 59 3.69 -4.03 21.28
N ALA A 60 3.55 -5.17 20.60
CA ALA A 60 3.68 -5.25 19.15
C ALA A 60 2.53 -6.00 18.51
N LEU A 61 1.99 -5.47 17.41
CA LEU A 61 1.00 -6.13 16.57
C LEU A 61 1.62 -6.50 15.23
N LYS A 62 1.73 -7.79 14.97
CA LYS A 62 2.12 -8.33 13.68
C LYS A 62 0.88 -8.68 12.86
N VAL A 63 0.70 -8.03 11.73
CA VAL A 63 -0.41 -8.25 10.80
C VAL A 63 0.08 -8.97 9.56
N LYS A 64 -0.39 -10.20 9.35
CA LYS A 64 -0.13 -11.02 8.17
C LYS A 64 -1.31 -10.92 7.20
N ASN A 65 -1.16 -10.22 6.10
CA ASN A 65 -2.17 -10.17 5.06
C ASN A 65 -1.96 -11.29 4.04
N GLY A 66 -2.70 -12.40 4.17
CA GLY A 66 -2.62 -13.51 3.22
C GLY A 66 -3.53 -13.35 2.00
N THR A 67 -4.27 -12.25 1.89
CA THR A 67 -5.17 -12.00 0.76
C THR A 67 -4.44 -11.40 -0.44
N THR A 68 -5.10 -11.43 -1.60
CA THR A 68 -4.65 -10.76 -2.83
C THR A 68 -4.96 -9.25 -2.86
N ARG A 69 -5.54 -8.71 -1.78
CA ARG A 69 -5.95 -7.31 -1.65
C ARG A 69 -5.10 -6.60 -0.64
N ASP A 70 -4.91 -5.31 -0.83
CA ASP A 70 -4.32 -4.45 0.20
C ASP A 70 -5.30 -4.29 1.35
N ALA A 71 -4.78 -4.02 2.55
CA ALA A 71 -5.57 -3.82 3.74
C ALA A 71 -5.09 -2.63 4.56
N VAL A 72 -6.03 -1.98 5.25
CA VAL A 72 -5.75 -1.07 6.35
C VAL A 72 -6.30 -1.70 7.60
N VAL A 73 -5.46 -1.84 8.62
CA VAL A 73 -5.86 -2.33 9.94
C VAL A 73 -5.89 -1.17 10.90
N THR A 74 -7.00 -1.03 11.61
CA THR A 74 -7.25 0.06 12.56
C THR A 74 -7.51 -0.52 13.94
N LEU A 75 -6.73 -0.06 14.91
CA LEU A 75 -6.88 -0.35 16.33
C LEU A 75 -7.72 0.76 16.96
N VAL A 76 -8.76 0.38 17.68
CA VAL A 76 -9.64 1.29 18.42
C VAL A 76 -9.58 0.93 19.90
N ARG A 77 -9.30 1.91 20.75
CA ARG A 77 -9.31 1.76 22.21
C ARG A 77 -10.51 2.52 22.77
N GLY A 78 -11.43 1.82 23.42
CA GLY A 78 -12.71 2.40 23.84
C GLY A 78 -13.50 2.92 22.62
N LYS A 79 -13.67 4.24 22.52
CA LYS A 79 -14.39 4.91 21.42
C LYS A 79 -13.46 5.63 20.42
N SER A 80 -12.15 5.61 20.65
CA SER A 80 -11.20 6.42 19.91
C SER A 80 -10.26 5.56 19.06
N LYS A 81 -10.00 6.02 17.83
CA LYS A 81 -8.95 5.46 16.98
C LYS A 81 -7.58 5.64 17.66
N ALA A 82 -6.81 4.57 17.72
CA ALA A 82 -5.47 4.56 18.32
C ALA A 82 -4.40 4.54 17.23
N ILE A 83 -4.37 3.49 16.42
CA ILE A 83 -3.38 3.31 15.35
C ILE A 83 -4.08 2.84 14.09
N SER A 84 -3.62 3.27 12.91
CA SER A 84 -3.97 2.67 11.63
C SER A 84 -2.74 2.39 10.79
N VAL A 85 -2.65 1.18 10.24
CA VAL A 85 -1.50 0.71 9.46
C VAL A 85 -1.95 0.17 8.11
N PHE A 86 -1.21 0.52 7.06
CA PHE A 86 -1.37 -0.07 5.73
C PHE A 86 -0.55 -1.35 5.59
N VAL A 87 -1.18 -2.41 5.12
CA VAL A 87 -0.57 -3.73 4.92
C VAL A 87 -0.82 -4.19 3.50
N ARG A 88 0.27 -4.42 2.75
CA ARG A 88 0.17 -4.84 1.35
C ARG A 88 -0.39 -6.26 1.24
N ALA A 89 -1.01 -6.55 0.09
CA ALA A 89 -1.38 -7.92 -0.29
C ALA A 89 -0.19 -8.89 -0.12
N ARG A 90 -0.46 -10.10 0.36
CA ARG A 90 0.54 -11.17 0.60
C ARG A 90 1.76 -10.74 1.41
N SER A 91 1.62 -9.72 2.25
CA SER A 91 2.72 -9.13 3.01
C SER A 91 2.42 -9.17 4.51
N THR A 92 3.47 -9.04 5.32
CA THR A 92 3.35 -8.91 6.77
C THR A 92 3.87 -7.55 7.20
N ALA A 93 3.14 -6.87 8.08
CA ALA A 93 3.56 -5.62 8.69
C ALA A 93 3.59 -5.77 10.21
N THR A 94 4.53 -5.10 10.87
CA THR A 94 4.59 -5.05 12.33
C THR A 94 4.39 -3.60 12.77
N VAL A 95 3.43 -3.39 13.65
CA VAL A 95 3.22 -2.15 14.38
C VAL A 95 3.83 -2.35 15.74
N ASN A 96 4.91 -1.64 16.03
CA ASN A 96 5.49 -1.57 17.37
C ASN A 96 4.81 -0.45 18.16
N ASP A 97 5.21 -0.28 19.41
CA ASP A 97 4.77 0.83 20.25
C ASP A 97 3.26 0.80 20.59
N VAL A 98 2.68 -0.40 20.66
CA VAL A 98 1.28 -0.55 21.05
C VAL A 98 1.18 -0.46 22.58
N ARG A 99 0.55 0.61 23.06
CA ARG A 99 0.35 0.86 24.49
C ARG A 99 -0.59 -0.17 25.11
N ASP A 100 -0.37 -0.48 26.38
CA ASP A 100 -1.22 -1.43 27.12
C ASP A 100 -2.70 -1.02 27.13
N GLY A 101 -3.56 -2.03 27.06
CA GLY A 101 -5.01 -1.90 27.05
C GLY A 101 -5.71 -2.85 26.09
N THR A 102 -7.03 -2.77 26.07
CA THR A 102 -7.90 -3.60 25.23
C THR A 102 -8.32 -2.84 23.97
N TYR A 103 -8.11 -3.46 22.82
CA TYR A 103 -8.36 -2.88 21.51
C TYR A 103 -9.38 -3.70 20.72
N ARG A 104 -10.26 -2.99 20.03
CA ARG A 104 -11.12 -3.54 18.99
C ARG A 104 -10.45 -3.33 17.64
N ILE A 105 -10.35 -4.40 16.86
CA ILE A 105 -9.63 -4.38 15.59
C ILE A 105 -10.62 -4.33 14.44
N PHE A 106 -10.46 -3.32 13.60
CA PHE A 106 -11.15 -3.16 12.34
C PHE A 106 -10.15 -3.32 11.21
N TYR A 107 -10.61 -3.82 10.07
CA TYR A 107 -9.83 -3.73 8.86
C TYR A 107 -10.70 -3.46 7.66
N THR A 108 -10.14 -2.72 6.72
CA THR A 108 -10.71 -2.54 5.40
C THR A 108 -9.74 -3.12 4.38
N SER A 109 -10.23 -3.76 3.34
CA SER A 109 -9.40 -4.30 2.26
C SER A 109 -9.96 -3.95 0.89
N GLY A 110 -9.09 -3.81 -0.09
CA GLY A 110 -9.50 -3.42 -1.44
C GLY A 110 -8.31 -3.18 -2.38
N TYR A 111 -8.60 -2.48 -3.47
CA TYR A 111 -7.60 -2.06 -4.46
C TYR A 111 -7.58 -0.54 -4.56
N ARG A 112 -6.46 0.01 -5.07
CA ARG A 112 -6.25 1.45 -5.29
C ARG A 112 -6.50 2.25 -4.01
N PHE A 113 -5.69 2.01 -2.98
CA PHE A 113 -5.75 2.81 -1.76
C PHE A 113 -5.33 4.25 -2.04
N SER A 114 -6.13 5.21 -1.60
CA SER A 114 -5.80 6.63 -1.63
C SER A 114 -5.41 7.08 -0.23
N THR A 115 -4.16 7.49 -0.04
CA THR A 115 -3.66 8.03 1.23
C THR A 115 -4.36 9.32 1.62
N SER A 116 -4.58 10.22 0.66
CA SER A 116 -5.28 11.49 0.87
C SER A 116 -6.73 11.31 1.30
N LYS A 117 -7.43 10.28 0.77
CA LYS A 117 -8.82 9.98 1.12
C LYS A 117 -8.97 8.95 2.24
N GLY A 118 -7.88 8.34 2.70
CA GLY A 118 -7.89 7.28 3.72
C GLY A 118 -8.69 6.03 3.36
N LYS A 119 -8.95 5.76 2.07
CA LYS A 119 -9.88 4.69 1.64
C LYS A 119 -9.48 4.00 0.34
N PHE A 120 -10.01 2.79 0.16
CA PHE A 120 -9.88 2.04 -1.09
C PHE A 120 -10.84 2.56 -2.15
N GLY A 121 -10.34 2.79 -3.36
CA GLY A 121 -11.14 3.24 -4.49
C GLY A 121 -11.91 2.12 -5.20
N ARG A 122 -11.56 0.84 -4.99
CA ARG A 122 -12.21 -0.29 -5.66
C ARG A 122 -12.34 -1.51 -4.76
N SER A 123 -13.53 -2.14 -4.79
CA SER A 123 -13.87 -3.39 -4.08
C SER A 123 -13.50 -3.35 -2.58
N ALA A 124 -13.79 -2.20 -1.95
CA ALA A 124 -13.58 -1.99 -0.53
C ALA A 124 -14.50 -2.91 0.29
N VAL A 125 -13.92 -3.66 1.21
CA VAL A 125 -14.63 -4.55 2.14
C VAL A 125 -14.25 -4.15 3.55
N TYR A 126 -15.24 -3.90 4.40
CA TYR A 126 -15.05 -3.48 5.78
C TYR A 126 -15.43 -4.60 6.73
N ARG A 127 -14.53 -4.92 7.64
CA ARG A 127 -14.67 -6.02 8.58
C ARG A 127 -14.12 -5.65 9.94
N ARG A 128 -14.59 -6.35 10.95
CA ARG A 128 -14.14 -6.22 12.34
C ARG A 128 -13.87 -7.60 12.89
N PHE A 129 -12.84 -7.72 13.70
CA PHE A 129 -12.60 -8.92 14.49
C PHE A 129 -13.57 -8.98 15.67
N ASP A 130 -14.19 -10.14 15.89
CA ASP A 130 -15.14 -10.31 16.98
C ASP A 130 -14.44 -10.32 18.35
N ARG A 131 -13.21 -10.86 18.38
CA ARG A 131 -12.36 -10.88 19.57
C ARG A 131 -11.63 -9.55 19.77
N LEU A 132 -11.60 -9.09 21.01
CA LEU A 132 -10.77 -7.96 21.46
C LEU A 132 -9.33 -8.42 21.71
N LEU A 133 -8.35 -7.57 21.43
CA LEU A 133 -6.95 -7.83 21.73
C LEU A 133 -6.51 -7.02 22.95
N SER A 134 -6.01 -7.69 23.98
CA SER A 134 -5.47 -7.02 25.17
C SER A 134 -3.95 -7.04 25.12
N PHE A 135 -3.33 -5.87 25.17
CA PHE A 135 -1.88 -5.71 25.30
C PHE A 135 -1.57 -5.44 26.76
N THR A 136 -0.66 -6.24 27.30
CA THR A 136 -0.15 -6.08 28.67
C THR A 136 1.37 -6.14 28.64
N THR A 137 1.99 -5.26 29.40
CA THR A 137 3.42 -5.21 29.60
C THR A 137 3.72 -5.36 31.09
N THR A 138 4.75 -6.14 31.38
CA THR A 138 5.31 -6.35 32.72
C THR A 138 6.77 -5.93 32.69
N THR A 139 7.42 -5.87 33.86
CA THR A 139 8.84 -5.48 33.98
C THR A 139 9.78 -6.27 33.05
N THR A 140 9.43 -7.51 32.71
CA THR A 140 10.30 -8.42 31.94
C THR A 140 9.72 -8.87 30.60
N GLN A 141 8.44 -8.60 30.32
CA GLN A 141 7.76 -9.15 29.14
C GLN A 141 6.72 -8.18 28.58
N SER A 142 6.59 -8.15 27.25
CA SER A 142 5.56 -7.38 26.54
C SER A 142 4.74 -8.29 25.63
N THR A 143 3.47 -7.93 25.42
CA THR A 143 2.56 -8.73 24.58
C THR A 143 2.82 -8.52 23.09
N ILE A 144 2.98 -9.62 22.36
CA ILE A 144 3.09 -9.63 20.89
C ILE A 144 1.90 -10.38 20.30
N TRP A 145 0.99 -9.65 19.64
CA TRP A 145 -0.14 -10.26 18.94
C TRP A 145 0.18 -10.52 17.47
N THR A 146 -0.25 -11.67 16.95
CA THR A 146 -0.22 -11.96 15.52
C THR A 146 -1.63 -12.07 14.97
N LEU A 147 -1.98 -11.15 14.06
CA LEU A 147 -3.24 -11.08 13.36
C LEU A 147 -3.06 -11.60 11.94
N THR A 148 -3.90 -12.54 11.51
CA THR A 148 -3.87 -13.03 10.13
C THR A 148 -5.14 -12.62 9.40
N LEU A 149 -5.00 -11.83 8.34
CA LEU A 149 -6.08 -11.49 7.41
C LEU A 149 -6.17 -12.61 6.38
N ASN A 150 -6.85 -13.70 6.72
CA ASN A 150 -7.22 -14.74 5.77
C ASN A 150 -8.76 -14.84 5.74
N VAL A 151 -9.33 -14.95 4.53
CA VAL A 151 -10.74 -15.34 4.37
C VAL A 151 -10.80 -16.86 4.53
N VAL A 152 -10.62 -17.37 5.75
CA VAL A 152 -10.90 -18.79 6.03
C VAL A 152 -12.16 -18.84 6.87
N ARG A 153 -13.18 -19.57 6.38
CA ARG A 153 -14.15 -20.19 7.30
C ARG A 153 -13.31 -21.02 8.28
N GLY A 154 -13.24 -20.61 9.55
CA GLY A 154 -12.54 -21.34 10.61
C GLY A 154 -11.12 -20.88 11.00
N GLY A 155 -10.63 -19.71 10.55
CA GLY A 155 -9.40 -19.13 11.10
C GLY A 155 -9.59 -18.55 12.52
N ASN A 156 -8.51 -18.25 13.26
CA ASN A 156 -8.49 -17.61 14.60
C ASN A 156 -9.08 -16.16 14.63
N ALA A 157 -9.81 -15.80 13.58
CA ALA A 157 -10.23 -14.48 13.18
C ALA A 157 -11.69 -14.57 12.70
N SER A 158 -12.63 -14.84 13.62
CA SER A 158 -14.02 -14.57 13.31
C SER A 158 -14.16 -13.08 13.02
N THR A 159 -14.68 -12.78 11.83
CA THR A 159 -14.84 -11.41 11.36
C THR A 159 -16.28 -11.17 10.99
N SER A 160 -16.85 -10.12 11.57
CA SER A 160 -18.17 -9.63 11.22
C SER A 160 -18.06 -8.54 10.15
N GLY A 161 -18.98 -8.54 9.19
CA GLY A 161 -19.13 -7.43 8.25
C GLY A 161 -19.49 -6.15 9.01
N VAL A 162 -18.91 -5.02 8.61
CA VAL A 162 -19.20 -3.71 9.23
C VAL A 162 -19.82 -2.82 8.18
N ASN A 163 -20.93 -2.15 8.51
CA ASN A 163 -21.49 -1.12 7.64
C ASN A 163 -20.48 0.03 7.53
N PRO A 164 -20.18 0.55 6.33
CA PRO A 164 -19.24 1.65 6.16
C PRO A 164 -19.47 2.86 7.08
N LYS A 165 -20.72 3.14 7.49
CA LYS A 165 -21.08 4.22 8.43
C LYS A 165 -20.58 3.98 9.86
N ASP A 166 -20.39 2.72 10.25
CA ASP A 166 -19.91 2.30 11.57
C ASP A 166 -18.39 2.06 11.58
N PHE A 167 -17.72 2.24 10.43
CA PHE A 167 -16.28 2.11 10.37
C PHE A 167 -15.64 3.33 11.04
N PRO A 168 -14.68 3.14 11.97
CA PRO A 168 -14.06 4.26 12.67
C PRO A 168 -13.35 5.18 11.68
N ALA A 169 -13.87 6.41 11.53
CA ALA A 169 -13.29 7.48 10.74
C ALA A 169 -11.91 7.88 11.27
#